data_AF-A0AAV4JM35-F1
#
_entry.id   AF-A0AAV4JM35-F1
#
_cell.length_a   1.000
_cell.length_b   1.000
_cell.length_c   1.000
_cell.angle_alpha   90.00
_cell.angle_beta   90.00
_cell.angle_gamma   90.00
#
_symmetry.space_group_name_H-M   'P 1'
#
loop_
_entity.id
_entity.type
_entity.pdbx_description
1 polymer ?
#
loop_
_entity_poly.entity_id
_entity_poly.type
_entity_poly.pdbx_seq_one_letter_code
_entity_poly.pdbx_strand_id
1 'polypeptide(L)'
;MSLFVQFLVCILLGSALLKSVNAHKELSKYPFIKGYTGNITCPGRYCGRAEVGAECGACPRGYAPDASSICHRCDSNPSFYDWLYLGFMALVPLVLHWTFIDLFCRPKRCLCLFDLSAFIETVLSAWLTVFLMDPAGKMTVRSCSVEQFSDWYTLFFNPTPDYYDTIYCTQEIVFPL
;
A
#
# COMPACT_ATOMS: atom_id res chain seq x y z
N MET A 1 -11.71 15.61 22.82
CA MET A 1 -10.74 14.85 22.00
C MET A 1 -10.90 13.35 22.19
N SER A 2 -10.84 12.82 23.42
CA SER A 2 -11.08 11.39 23.73
C SER A 2 -12.42 10.84 23.18
N LEU A 3 -13.53 11.57 23.29
CA LEU A 3 -14.84 11.14 22.75
C LEU A 3 -14.91 11.06 21.21
N PHE A 4 -14.21 11.94 20.50
CA PHE A 4 -14.24 11.97 19.03
C PHE A 4 -13.36 10.85 18.44
N VAL A 5 -12.23 10.58 19.08
CA VAL A 5 -11.34 9.45 18.74
C VAL A 5 -12.03 8.11 19.06
N GLN A 6 -12.68 7.99 20.23
CA GLN A 6 -13.49 6.81 20.55
C GLN A 6 -14.62 6.56 19.54
N PHE A 7 -15.28 7.62 19.06
CA PHE A 7 -16.34 7.49 18.06
C PHE A 7 -15.83 7.01 16.70
N LEU A 8 -14.70 7.54 16.23
CA LEU A 8 -14.04 7.10 14.99
C LEU A 8 -13.52 5.65 15.09
N VAL A 9 -12.95 5.28 16.24
CA VAL A 9 -12.44 3.92 16.52
C VAL A 9 -13.57 2.90 16.56
N CYS A 10 -14.72 3.23 17.16
CA CYS A 10 -15.91 2.36 17.16
C CYS A 10 -16.46 2.13 15.74
N ILE A 11 -16.39 3.13 14.85
CA ILE A 11 -16.83 2.99 13.45
C ILE A 11 -15.85 2.11 12.64
N LEU A 12 -14.53 2.28 12.85
CA LEU A 12 -13.51 1.53 12.13
C LEU A 12 -13.40 0.06 12.61
N LEU A 13 -13.45 -0.19 13.93
CA LEU A 13 -13.43 -1.56 14.47
C LEU A 13 -14.76 -2.31 14.24
N GLY A 14 -15.90 -1.60 14.32
CA GLY A 14 -17.22 -2.18 14.07
C GLY A 14 -17.40 -2.65 12.63
N SER A 15 -16.82 -1.94 11.65
CA SER A 15 -16.89 -2.31 10.23
C SER A 15 -15.91 -3.42 9.83
N ALA A 16 -14.78 -3.56 10.53
CA ALA A 16 -13.81 -4.64 10.30
C ALA A 16 -14.30 -5.99 10.84
N LEU A 17 -14.93 -6.02 12.01
CA LEU A 17 -15.44 -7.25 12.62
C LEU A 17 -16.69 -7.81 11.92
N LEU A 18 -17.52 -6.96 11.30
CA LEU A 18 -18.74 -7.42 10.61
C LEU A 18 -18.46 -8.03 9.22
N LYS A 19 -17.30 -7.73 8.60
CA LYS A 19 -16.96 -8.24 7.26
C LYS A 19 -16.28 -9.61 7.28
N SER A 20 -15.82 -10.11 8.43
CA SER A 20 -15.03 -11.35 8.51
C SER A 20 -15.85 -12.65 8.52
N VAL A 21 -17.19 -12.61 8.58
CA VAL A 21 -18.01 -13.82 8.81
C VAL A 21 -18.65 -14.40 7.53
N ASN A 22 -18.69 -13.69 6.40
CA ASN A 22 -19.41 -14.17 5.21
C ASN A 22 -18.55 -14.15 3.94
N ALA A 23 -17.72 -15.18 3.78
CA ALA A 23 -17.26 -15.60 2.45
C ALA A 23 -16.80 -17.07 2.49
N HIS A 24 -17.75 -18.00 2.40
CA HIS A 24 -17.46 -19.37 1.95
C HIS A 24 -18.29 -19.64 0.72
N LYS A 25 -17.66 -19.73 -0.45
CA LYS A 25 -18.31 -20.17 -1.68
C LYS A 25 -17.40 -21.17 -2.40
N GLU A 26 -17.98 -22.34 -2.62
CA GLU A 26 -17.44 -23.50 -3.34
C GLU A 26 -16.88 -23.11 -4.72
N LEU A 27 -15.65 -23.56 -5.01
CA LEU A 27 -14.93 -23.31 -6.26
C LEU A 27 -15.24 -24.43 -7.26
N SER A 28 -15.94 -24.09 -8.34
CA SER A 28 -16.16 -24.99 -9.47
C SER A 28 -14.84 -25.20 -10.23
N LYS A 29 -14.51 -26.46 -10.50
CA LYS A 29 -13.27 -26.92 -11.14
C LYS A 29 -13.35 -26.70 -12.67
N TYR A 30 -12.58 -25.74 -13.18
CA TYR A 30 -12.43 -25.50 -14.62
C TYR A 30 -11.08 -26.05 -15.13
N PRO A 31 -10.98 -26.46 -16.41
CA PRO A 31 -9.79 -27.14 -16.92
C PRO A 31 -8.56 -26.23 -17.02
N PHE A 32 -7.43 -26.86 -16.70
CA PHE A 32 -6.08 -26.32 -16.60
C PHE A 32 -5.49 -25.98 -17.98
N ILE A 33 -5.20 -24.69 -18.23
CA ILE A 33 -4.33 -24.28 -19.34
C ILE A 33 -2.98 -23.92 -18.75
N LYS A 34 -1.96 -24.66 -19.17
CA LYS A 34 -0.58 -24.50 -18.70
C LYS A 34 0.08 -23.39 -19.54
N GLY A 35 0.50 -22.31 -18.89
CA GLY A 35 1.61 -21.46 -19.33
C GLY A 35 1.42 -20.73 -20.65
N TYR A 36 1.11 -19.44 -20.55
CA TYR A 36 1.03 -18.45 -21.64
C TYR A 36 2.39 -18.26 -22.34
N THR A 37 2.83 -19.25 -23.10
CA THR A 37 3.98 -19.18 -24.00
C THR A 37 3.52 -18.54 -25.32
N GLY A 38 3.32 -17.22 -25.32
CA GLY A 38 2.92 -16.54 -26.56
C GLY A 38 2.48 -15.08 -26.51
N ASN A 39 2.39 -14.41 -25.35
CA ASN A 39 2.18 -12.95 -25.34
C ASN A 39 3.43 -12.22 -24.90
N ILE A 40 3.74 -11.14 -25.63
CA ILE A 40 4.81 -10.20 -25.29
C ILE A 40 4.47 -9.46 -23.97
N THR A 41 3.28 -9.63 -23.39
CA THR A 41 2.81 -8.90 -22.20
C THR A 41 2.54 -9.84 -21.02
N CYS A 42 2.81 -9.35 -19.80
CA CYS A 42 2.54 -10.07 -18.56
C CYS A 42 1.05 -10.01 -18.20
N PRO A 43 0.52 -11.04 -17.51
CA PRO A 43 -0.86 -11.01 -17.03
C PRO A 43 -1.00 -9.93 -15.94
N GLY A 44 -2.09 -9.17 -15.99
CA GLY A 44 -2.34 -8.10 -15.02
C GLY A 44 -1.57 -6.80 -15.30
N ARG A 45 -2.18 -5.67 -14.95
CA ARG A 45 -1.64 -4.33 -15.24
C ARG A 45 -0.37 -4.00 -14.44
N TYR A 46 -0.24 -4.55 -13.24
CA TYR A 46 0.87 -4.23 -12.32
C TYR A 46 2.03 -5.21 -12.40
N CYS A 47 1.87 -6.33 -13.10
CA CYS A 47 2.97 -7.26 -13.31
C CYS A 47 3.88 -6.78 -14.44
N GLY A 48 5.18 -6.92 -14.21
CA GLY A 48 6.20 -6.59 -15.18
C GLY A 48 7.32 -7.60 -15.19
N ARG A 49 8.35 -7.29 -15.96
CA ARG A 49 9.61 -8.02 -16.02
C ARG A 49 10.76 -7.04 -16.25
N ALA A 50 11.95 -7.44 -15.81
CA ALA A 50 13.15 -6.64 -15.99
C ALA A 50 13.61 -6.60 -17.46
N GLU A 51 13.51 -7.73 -18.17
CA GLU A 51 14.01 -7.88 -19.54
C GLU A 51 13.02 -8.66 -20.42
N VAL A 52 13.09 -8.45 -21.73
CA VAL A 52 12.24 -9.16 -22.70
C VAL A 52 12.59 -10.65 -22.70
N GLY A 53 11.63 -11.51 -22.33
CA GLY A 53 11.83 -12.96 -22.24
C GLY A 53 12.08 -13.49 -20.82
N ALA A 54 12.22 -12.61 -19.82
CA ALA A 54 12.22 -13.00 -18.42
C ALA A 54 10.81 -13.38 -17.93
N GLU A 55 10.75 -14.14 -16.83
CA GLU A 55 9.49 -14.47 -16.17
C GLU A 55 8.80 -13.22 -15.61
N CYS A 56 7.47 -13.20 -15.65
CA CYS A 56 6.67 -12.11 -15.14
C CYS A 56 6.61 -12.13 -13.61
N GLY A 57 6.76 -10.97 -12.98
CA GLY A 57 6.72 -10.81 -11.53
C GLY A 57 6.53 -9.35 -11.10
N ALA A 58 6.86 -9.06 -9.84
CA ALA A 58 6.85 -7.70 -9.31
C ALA A 58 8.05 -6.90 -9.83
N CYS A 59 7.83 -5.63 -10.20
CA CYS A 59 8.94 -4.73 -10.48
C CYS A 59 9.67 -4.34 -9.19
N PRO A 60 10.97 -4.01 -9.26
CA PRO A 60 11.68 -3.46 -8.12
C PRO A 60 11.05 -2.14 -7.65
N ARG A 61 11.24 -1.79 -6.37
CA ARG A 61 10.66 -0.56 -5.78
C ARG A 61 11.08 0.68 -6.57
N GLY A 62 10.13 1.56 -6.89
CA GLY A 62 10.36 2.75 -7.71
C GLY A 62 10.37 2.51 -9.22
N TYR A 63 9.93 1.33 -9.66
CA TYR A 63 9.69 0.99 -11.07
C TYR A 63 8.22 0.60 -11.28
N ALA A 64 7.69 0.90 -12.45
CA ALA A 64 6.36 0.50 -12.87
C ALA A 64 6.40 -0.12 -14.28
N PRO A 65 5.53 -1.11 -14.58
CA PRO A 65 5.44 -1.70 -15.90
C PRO A 65 4.81 -0.73 -16.91
N ASP A 66 5.35 -0.71 -18.12
CA ASP A 66 4.75 -0.03 -19.26
C ASP A 66 3.71 -0.93 -19.98
N ALA A 67 3.07 -0.46 -21.06
CA ALA A 67 2.13 -1.21 -21.87
C ALA A 67 2.68 -2.54 -22.43
N SER A 68 4.01 -2.65 -22.56
CA SER A 68 4.74 -3.87 -22.95
C SER A 68 5.12 -4.78 -21.76
N SER A 69 4.70 -4.43 -20.54
CA SER A 69 5.04 -5.08 -19.27
C SER A 69 6.53 -5.07 -18.92
N ILE A 70 7.28 -4.10 -19.42
CA ILE A 70 8.69 -3.88 -19.07
C ILE A 70 8.76 -2.87 -17.92
N CYS A 71 9.55 -3.18 -16.87
CA CYS A 71 9.70 -2.31 -15.71
C CYS A 71 10.55 -1.06 -16.06
N HIS A 72 9.94 0.12 -16.00
CA HIS A 72 10.62 1.41 -16.17
C HIS A 72 10.70 2.18 -14.86
N ARG A 73 11.80 2.93 -14.66
CA ARG A 73 12.00 3.75 -13.46
C ARG A 73 11.02 4.91 -13.44
N CYS A 74 10.45 5.19 -12.28
CA CYS A 74 9.56 6.32 -12.09
C CYS A 74 10.33 7.59 -11.72
N ASP A 75 10.23 8.60 -12.59
CA ASP A 75 10.85 9.92 -12.41
C ASP A 75 9.82 11.07 -12.37
N SER A 76 8.53 10.74 -12.29
CA SER A 76 7.46 11.73 -12.11
C SER A 76 7.40 12.26 -10.68
N ASN A 77 6.75 13.41 -10.52
CA ASN A 77 6.49 14.02 -9.22
C ASN A 77 5.06 13.70 -8.75
N PRO A 78 4.84 13.54 -7.44
CA PRO A 78 3.51 13.29 -6.88
C PRO A 78 2.58 14.48 -7.13
N SER A 79 1.36 14.16 -7.56
CA SER A 79 0.26 15.11 -7.67
C SER A 79 -0.27 15.50 -6.28
N PHE A 80 -1.16 16.50 -6.22
CA PHE A 80 -1.80 16.90 -4.96
C PHE A 80 -2.56 15.74 -4.28
N TYR A 81 -3.21 14.87 -5.05
CA TYR A 81 -3.95 13.72 -4.52
C TYR A 81 -3.01 12.64 -3.96
N ASP A 82 -1.83 12.49 -4.56
CA ASP A 82 -0.81 11.56 -4.08
C ASP A 82 -0.28 12.00 -2.71
N TRP A 83 -0.11 13.31 -2.51
CA TRP A 83 0.23 13.87 -1.19
C TRP A 83 -0.87 13.66 -0.15
N LEU A 84 -2.14 13.79 -0.54
CA LEU A 84 -3.26 13.51 0.35
C LEU A 84 -3.30 12.03 0.76
N TYR A 85 -3.02 11.13 -0.19
CA TYR A 85 -2.91 9.70 0.05
C TYR A 85 -1.74 9.36 1.00
N LEU A 86 -0.54 9.89 0.73
CA LEU A 86 0.63 9.70 1.59
C LEU A 86 0.39 10.26 3.00
N GLY A 87 -0.25 11.43 3.10
CA GLY A 87 -0.65 12.01 4.36
C GLY A 87 -1.64 11.12 5.13
N PHE A 88 -2.63 10.54 4.44
CA PHE A 88 -3.54 9.57 5.04
C PHE A 88 -2.78 8.33 5.56
N MET A 89 -1.89 7.76 4.76
CA MET A 89 -1.08 6.59 5.17
C MET A 89 -0.19 6.89 6.37
N ALA A 90 0.37 8.11 6.48
CA ALA A 90 1.13 8.54 7.65
C ALA A 90 0.25 8.79 8.90
N LEU A 91 -1.01 9.21 8.73
CA LEU A 91 -1.94 9.48 9.83
C LEU A 91 -2.54 8.21 10.46
N VAL A 92 -2.77 7.16 9.66
CA VAL A 92 -3.30 5.88 10.14
C VAL A 92 -2.51 5.29 11.32
N PRO A 93 -1.18 5.11 11.27
CA PRO A 93 -0.41 4.58 12.40
C PRO A 93 -0.44 5.51 13.61
N LEU A 94 -0.46 6.83 13.43
CA LEU A 94 -0.56 7.78 14.54
C LEU A 94 -1.89 7.64 15.29
N VAL A 95 -3.02 7.58 14.57
CA VAL A 95 -4.33 7.36 15.18
C VAL A 95 -4.39 6.01 15.88
N LEU A 96 -3.78 4.99 15.29
CA LEU A 96 -3.69 3.66 15.87
C LEU A 96 -2.87 3.65 17.16
N HIS A 97 -1.72 4.33 17.19
CA HIS A 97 -0.88 4.48 18.39
C HIS A 97 -1.64 5.18 19.52
N TRP A 98 -2.29 6.32 19.24
CA TRP A 98 -3.10 7.02 20.25
C TRP A 98 -4.26 6.16 20.75
N THR A 99 -4.89 5.38 19.86
CA THR A 99 -5.95 4.45 20.24
C THR A 99 -5.44 3.38 21.20
N PHE A 100 -4.29 2.77 20.90
CA PHE A 100 -3.69 1.76 21.78
C PHE A 100 -3.24 2.35 23.12
N ILE A 101 -2.69 3.56 23.12
CA ILE A 101 -2.29 4.26 24.35
C ILE A 101 -3.52 4.51 25.24
N ASP A 102 -4.63 5.00 24.70
CA ASP A 102 -5.87 5.22 25.47
C ASP A 102 -6.46 3.91 26.01
N LEU A 103 -6.40 2.82 25.23
CA LEU A 103 -6.94 1.51 25.63
C LEU A 103 -6.12 0.83 26.73
N PHE A 104 -4.78 0.90 26.65
CA PHE A 104 -3.90 0.09 27.50
C PHE A 104 -3.25 0.86 28.65
N CYS A 105 -3.14 2.19 28.61
CA CYS A 105 -2.45 2.95 29.66
C CYS A 105 -3.37 3.29 30.85
N ARG A 106 -3.04 2.75 32.02
CA ARG A 106 -3.49 3.25 33.33
C ARG A 106 -2.26 3.46 34.22
N PRO A 107 -2.05 4.63 34.89
CA PRO A 107 -2.93 5.77 35.14
C PRO A 107 -2.87 6.91 34.08
N LYS A 108 -3.97 7.66 33.92
CA LYS A 108 -4.14 8.73 32.91
C LYS A 108 -3.15 9.91 33.00
N ARG A 109 -2.38 10.03 34.09
CA ARG A 109 -1.44 11.16 34.29
C ARG A 109 -0.24 11.12 33.32
N CYS A 110 0.14 9.93 32.85
CA CYS A 110 1.22 9.77 31.88
C CYS A 110 0.72 9.73 30.43
N LEU A 111 -0.59 9.81 30.21
CA LEU A 111 -1.21 9.69 28.88
C LEU A 111 -0.66 10.75 27.92
N CYS A 112 -0.62 12.01 28.35
CA CYS A 112 -0.11 13.11 27.52
C CYS A 112 1.36 12.93 27.11
N LEU A 113 2.18 12.27 27.94
CA LEU A 113 3.59 12.02 27.62
C LEU A 113 3.72 10.95 26.55
N PHE A 114 2.93 9.87 26.64
CA PHE A 114 2.92 8.81 25.63
C PHE A 114 2.28 9.26 24.31
N ASP A 115 1.23 10.07 24.37
CA ASP A 115 0.62 10.65 23.17
C ASP A 115 1.60 11.58 22.44
N LEU A 116 2.37 12.38 23.19
CA LEU A 116 3.40 13.26 22.66
C LEU A 116 4.58 12.45 22.09
N SER A 117 5.02 11.39 22.76
CA SER A 117 6.11 10.56 22.24
C SER A 117 5.70 9.88 20.94
N ALA A 118 4.50 9.29 20.87
CA ALA A 118 3.98 8.68 19.65
C ALA A 118 3.85 9.70 18.51
N PHE A 119 3.41 10.93 18.80
CA PHE A 119 3.37 12.01 17.81
C PHE A 119 4.77 12.34 17.27
N ILE A 120 5.75 12.50 18.16
CA ILE A 120 7.14 12.80 17.76
C ILE A 120 7.73 11.64 16.94
N GLU A 121 7.55 10.40 17.38
CA GLU A 121 8.06 9.21 16.69
C GLU A 121 7.49 9.08 15.28
N THR A 122 6.18 9.26 15.11
CA THR A 122 5.52 9.18 13.79
C THR A 122 5.94 10.31 12.86
N VAL A 123 5.98 11.56 13.34
CA VAL A 123 6.41 12.72 12.53
C VAL A 123 7.88 12.60 12.13
N LEU A 124 8.76 12.25 13.06
CA LEU A 124 10.17 12.03 12.76
C LEU A 124 10.36 10.86 11.79
N SER A 125 9.62 9.76 11.97
CA SER A 125 9.65 8.61 11.06
C SER A 125 9.24 9.01 9.65
N ALA A 126 8.11 9.72 9.49
CA ALA A 126 7.65 10.18 8.18
C ALA A 126 8.65 11.14 7.53
N TRP A 127 9.20 12.08 8.30
CA TRP A 127 10.20 13.03 7.82
C TRP A 127 11.50 12.33 7.39
N LEU A 128 12.04 11.44 8.22
CA LEU A 128 13.24 10.65 7.92
C LEU A 128 13.03 9.75 6.70
N THR A 129 11.85 9.15 6.58
CA THR A 129 11.48 8.29 5.45
C THR A 129 11.50 9.06 4.14
N VAL A 130 10.93 10.28 4.11
CA VAL A 130 11.00 11.17 2.93
C VAL A 130 12.43 11.63 2.67
N PHE A 131 13.22 11.90 3.70
CA PHE A 131 14.60 12.39 3.56
C PHE A 131 15.59 11.33 3.05
N LEU A 132 15.43 10.08 3.50
CA LEU A 132 16.29 8.96 3.13
C LEU A 132 15.91 8.33 1.78
N MET A 133 14.70 8.59 1.29
CA MET A 133 14.25 8.04 0.03
C MET A 133 14.98 8.66 -1.17
N ASP A 134 15.20 7.84 -2.19
CA ASP A 134 15.78 8.27 -3.46
C ASP A 134 14.99 9.39 -4.17
N PRO A 135 15.60 10.56 -4.44
CA PRO A 135 17.01 10.90 -4.24
C PRO A 135 17.34 11.34 -2.80
N ALA A 136 18.17 10.56 -2.11
CA ALA A 136 18.50 10.80 -0.70
C ALA A 136 19.08 12.20 -0.47
N GLY A 137 18.62 12.86 0.59
CA GLY A 137 19.08 14.20 0.98
C GLY A 137 18.41 15.37 0.24
N LYS A 138 17.49 15.10 -0.71
CA LYS A 138 16.63 16.13 -1.31
C LYS A 138 15.20 15.96 -0.77
N MET A 139 14.55 17.07 -0.39
CA MET A 139 13.13 17.09 0.00
C MET A 139 12.20 17.03 -1.22
N THR A 140 12.53 16.17 -2.19
CA THR A 140 11.78 15.99 -3.43
C THR A 140 11.40 14.52 -3.54
N VAL A 141 10.11 14.22 -3.42
CA VAL A 141 9.58 12.87 -3.58
C VAL A 141 9.40 12.60 -5.07
N ARG A 142 9.88 11.43 -5.52
CA ARG A 142 9.51 10.87 -6.83
C ARG A 142 8.39 9.87 -6.64
N SER A 143 7.52 9.76 -7.62
CA SER A 143 6.43 8.76 -7.67
C SER A 143 6.21 8.32 -9.12
N CYS A 144 5.49 7.22 -9.32
CA CYS A 144 4.97 6.87 -10.64
C CYS A 144 3.69 7.68 -10.92
N SER A 145 3.36 7.89 -12.19
CA SER A 145 2.12 8.59 -12.57
C SER A 145 0.92 7.71 -12.24
N VAL A 146 -0.06 8.28 -11.53
CA VAL A 146 -1.34 7.64 -11.24
C VAL A 146 -2.31 7.95 -12.37
N GLU A 147 -2.89 6.91 -12.97
CA GLU A 147 -3.90 7.06 -14.02
C GLU A 147 -5.30 6.69 -13.53
N GLN A 148 -5.40 5.80 -12.54
CA GLN A 148 -6.66 5.28 -12.03
C GLN A 148 -6.62 5.06 -10.50
N PHE A 149 -7.79 5.03 -9.88
CA PHE A 149 -7.92 4.85 -8.43
C PHE A 149 -7.32 3.55 -7.89
N SER A 150 -7.27 2.50 -8.69
CA SER A 150 -6.69 1.22 -8.32
C SER A 150 -5.17 1.26 -8.20
N ASP A 151 -4.50 2.27 -8.77
CA ASP A 151 -3.03 2.41 -8.71
C ASP A 151 -2.56 2.74 -7.28
N TRP A 152 -3.40 3.36 -6.45
CA TRP A 152 -3.14 3.58 -5.01
C TRP A 152 -3.25 2.29 -4.17
N TYR A 153 -3.81 1.21 -4.73
CA TYR A 153 -4.11 -0.02 -4.01
C TYR A 153 -3.78 -1.27 -4.83
N THR A 154 -2.63 -1.27 -5.51
CA THR A 154 -2.16 -2.38 -6.37
C THR A 154 -2.18 -3.74 -5.69
N LEU A 155 -2.02 -3.76 -4.36
CA LEU A 155 -2.11 -4.95 -3.51
C LEU A 155 -3.35 -5.80 -3.78
N PHE A 156 -4.49 -5.17 -4.11
CA PHE A 156 -5.75 -5.88 -4.36
C PHE A 156 -5.94 -6.35 -5.80
N PHE A 157 -5.01 -6.03 -6.69
CA PHE A 157 -5.12 -6.29 -8.13
C PHE A 157 -4.04 -7.26 -8.64
N ASN A 158 -3.63 -8.20 -7.79
CA ASN A 158 -2.78 -9.31 -8.20
C ASN A 158 -3.56 -10.24 -9.15
N PRO A 159 -3.01 -10.55 -10.34
CA PRO A 159 -3.67 -11.43 -11.28
C PRO A 159 -3.56 -12.90 -10.83
N THR A 160 -4.63 -13.63 -11.09
CA THR A 160 -4.71 -15.09 -10.91
C THR A 160 -4.92 -15.74 -12.27
N PRO A 161 -3.90 -15.81 -13.14
CA PRO A 161 -4.02 -16.55 -14.39
C PRO A 161 -4.50 -17.98 -14.09
N ASP A 162 -5.48 -18.43 -14.86
CA ASP A 162 -6.06 -19.78 -14.75
C ASP A 162 -6.71 -20.13 -13.40
N TYR A 163 -6.94 -19.16 -12.50
CA TYR A 163 -7.57 -19.35 -11.17
C TYR A 163 -6.85 -20.34 -10.22
N TYR A 164 -5.62 -20.76 -10.54
CA TYR A 164 -4.84 -21.68 -9.72
C TYR A 164 -3.66 -20.99 -9.04
N ASP A 165 -2.86 -20.22 -9.80
CA ASP A 165 -1.67 -19.56 -9.30
C ASP A 165 -1.88 -18.05 -9.29
N THR A 166 -1.64 -17.42 -8.13
CA THR A 166 -1.65 -15.96 -7.99
C THR A 166 -0.23 -15.45 -8.19
N ILE A 167 -0.04 -14.58 -9.17
CA ILE A 167 1.25 -13.90 -9.34
C ILE A 167 1.18 -12.62 -8.51
N TYR A 168 2.07 -12.52 -7.52
CA TYR A 168 2.14 -11.36 -6.65
C TYR A 168 2.99 -10.28 -7.31
N CYS A 169 2.33 -9.22 -7.76
CA CYS A 169 2.94 -8.07 -8.44
C CYS A 169 2.69 -6.78 -7.67
N THR A 170 2.64 -6.91 -6.35
CA THR A 170 2.32 -5.82 -5.43
C THR A 170 3.48 -4.84 -5.40
N GLN A 171 3.23 -3.63 -5.89
CA GLN A 171 4.22 -2.56 -5.87
C GLN A 171 3.54 -1.22 -5.59
N GLU A 172 4.21 -0.38 -4.83
CA GLU A 172 3.75 0.97 -4.54
C GLU A 172 3.98 1.87 -5.76
N ILE A 173 2.90 2.37 -6.36
CA ILE A 173 2.97 3.40 -7.41
C ILE A 173 3.27 4.77 -6.79
N VAL A 174 2.66 5.02 -5.62
CA VAL A 174 2.90 6.19 -4.78
C VAL A 174 3.65 5.72 -3.52
N PHE A 175 4.86 6.22 -3.31
CA PHE A 175 5.81 5.83 -2.27
C PHE A 175 6.40 7.12 -1.63
N PRO A 176 7.03 7.16 -0.43
CA PRO A 176 7.67 6.08 0.35
C PRO A 176 6.88 5.44 1.50
N LEU A 177 5.76 6.05 1.90
CA LEU A 177 5.15 5.85 3.22
C LEU A 177 4.27 4.61 3.30
#